data_AF-A0A0R1XH92-F1
#
_entry.id   AF-A0A0R1XH92-F1
#
_cell.length_a   1.000
_cell.length_b   1.000
_cell.length_c   1.000
_cell.angle_alpha   90.00
_cell.angle_beta   90.00
_cell.angle_gamma   90.00
#
_symmetry.space_group_name_H-M   'P 1'
#
loop_
_entity.id
_entity.type
_entity.pdbx_description
1 polymer ?
#
loop_
_entity_poly.entity_id
_entity_poly.type
_entity_poly.pdbx_seq_one_letter_code
_entity_poly.pdbx_strand_id
1 'polypeptide(L)'
;MKSYITDFNKSQKQYEVVGTSQGSYDNLQKKLLAAAKSRTLPTMSQVTDITVPEYIKNGFILPLDNVALKGSDKLTDKELADIYPGIRQNLKYQGKYYTMPFATGTRIMFYNKDI
;
A
#
# COMPACT_ATOMS: atom_id res chain seq x y z
N MET A 1 9.11 7.60 -7.52
CA MET A 1 9.49 6.65 -6.45
C MET A 1 10.93 6.83 -6.00
N LYS A 2 11.94 6.70 -6.88
CA LYS A 2 13.36 6.88 -6.50
C LYS A 2 13.66 8.26 -5.88
N SER A 3 13.04 9.33 -6.37
CA SER A 3 13.13 10.67 -5.79
C SER A 3 12.59 10.70 -4.36
N TYR A 4 11.34 10.29 -4.13
CA TYR A 4 10.74 10.24 -2.79
C TYR A 4 11.55 9.45 -1.76
N ILE A 5 12.10 8.30 -2.16
CA ILE A 5 13.00 7.51 -1.30
C ILE A 5 14.26 8.31 -0.94
N THR A 6 14.86 8.96 -1.94
CA THR A 6 16.06 9.78 -1.77
C THR A 6 15.79 10.95 -0.85
N ASP A 7 14.66 11.63 -1.02
CA ASP A 7 14.28 12.80 -0.24
C ASP A 7 13.98 12.40 1.21
N PHE A 8 13.25 11.31 1.44
CA PHE A 8 13.02 10.78 2.79
C PHE A 8 14.34 10.37 3.48
N ASN A 9 15.21 9.63 2.80
CA ASN A 9 16.50 9.21 3.37
C ASN A 9 17.43 10.40 3.64
N LYS A 10 17.29 11.52 2.93
CA LYS A 10 18.05 12.76 3.21
C LYS A 10 17.45 13.59 4.35
N SER A 11 16.13 13.51 4.55
CA SER A 11 15.42 14.30 5.56
C SER A 11 15.71 13.88 7.00
N GLN A 12 16.25 12.68 7.20
CA GLN A 12 16.51 12.10 8.52
C GLN A 12 17.69 11.11 8.47
N LYS A 13 18.21 10.67 9.63
CA LYS A 13 19.36 9.75 9.73
C LYS A 13 19.08 8.43 10.46
N GLN A 14 17.85 8.23 10.93
CA GLN A 14 17.45 7.10 11.76
C GLN A 14 17.06 5.86 10.95
N TYR A 15 16.56 6.04 9.73
CA TYR A 15 16.04 4.98 8.88
C TYR A 15 16.61 5.07 7.46
N GLU A 16 16.77 3.94 6.79
CA GLU A 16 17.09 3.88 5.36
C GLU A 16 16.02 3.11 4.62
N VAL A 17 15.36 3.77 3.66
CA VAL A 17 14.42 3.13 2.75
C VAL A 17 15.18 2.60 1.55
N VAL A 18 15.11 1.29 1.34
CA VAL A 18 15.70 0.60 0.18
C VAL A 18 14.59 0.15 -0.76
N GLY A 19 14.46 0.84 -1.90
CA GLY A 19 13.47 0.52 -2.92
C GLY A 19 13.89 -0.65 -3.80
N THR A 20 13.00 -1.63 -3.99
CA THR A 20 13.20 -2.74 -4.94
C THR A 20 12.03 -2.81 -5.93
N SER A 21 12.34 -3.01 -7.21
CA SER A 21 11.33 -3.17 -8.27
C SER A 21 11.18 -4.65 -8.65
N GLN A 22 9.96 -5.09 -8.93
CA GLN A 22 9.66 -6.46 -9.37
C GLN A 22 9.05 -6.54 -10.78
N GLY A 23 9.22 -5.49 -11.59
CA GLY A 23 8.77 -5.48 -12.98
C GLY A 23 7.25 -5.36 -13.12
N SER A 24 6.53 -6.48 -13.05
CA SER A 24 5.07 -6.53 -13.18
C SER A 24 4.37 -6.78 -11.84
N TYR A 25 3.09 -6.41 -11.75
CA TYR A 25 2.26 -6.70 -10.58
C TYR A 25 2.15 -8.21 -10.33
N ASP A 26 1.99 -9.02 -11.37
CA ASP A 26 1.87 -10.47 -11.23
C ASP A 26 3.14 -11.10 -10.63
N ASN A 27 4.31 -10.67 -11.09
CA ASN A 27 5.59 -11.13 -10.56
C ASN A 27 5.78 -10.66 -9.11
N LEU A 28 5.40 -9.43 -8.81
CA LEU A 28 5.41 -8.90 -7.45
C LEU A 28 4.53 -9.73 -6.50
N GLN A 29 3.26 -9.98 -6.86
CA GLN A 29 2.34 -10.73 -5.99
C GLN A 29 2.80 -12.17 -5.76
N LYS A 30 3.33 -12.86 -6.80
CA LYS A 30 3.90 -14.21 -6.65
C LYS A 30 5.08 -14.21 -5.66
N LYS A 31 5.97 -13.22 -5.77
CA LYS A 31 7.12 -13.09 -4.87
C LYS A 31 6.69 -12.77 -3.44
N LEU A 32 5.71 -11.90 -3.26
CA LEU A 32 5.15 -11.58 -1.94
C LEU A 32 4.49 -12.80 -1.30
N LEU A 33 3.76 -13.62 -2.05
CA LEU A 33 3.16 -14.85 -1.53
C LEU A 33 4.22 -15.85 -1.05
N ALA A 34 5.29 -16.03 -1.82
CA ALA A 34 6.42 -16.86 -1.41
C ALA A 34 7.08 -16.31 -0.14
N ALA A 35 7.37 -14.99 -0.11
CA ALA A 35 7.96 -14.30 1.03
C ALA A 35 7.06 -14.36 2.29
N ALA A 36 5.74 -14.30 2.13
CA ALA A 36 4.79 -14.43 3.23
C ALA A 36 4.87 -15.82 3.87
N LYS A 37 4.89 -16.87 3.04
CA LYS A 37 5.02 -18.26 3.49
C LYS A 37 6.37 -18.52 4.17
N SER A 38 7.45 -17.92 3.67
CA SER A 38 8.78 -18.03 4.29
C SER A 38 9.03 -17.04 5.44
N ARG A 39 8.04 -16.19 5.78
CA ARG A 39 8.17 -15.12 6.79
C ARG A 39 9.33 -14.15 6.54
N THR A 40 9.59 -13.84 5.28
CA THR A 40 10.62 -12.91 4.82
C THR A 40 10.02 -11.76 4.02
N LEU A 41 8.82 -11.30 4.39
CA LEU A 41 8.17 -10.15 3.76
C LEU A 41 9.01 -8.88 3.94
N PRO A 42 8.99 -7.95 2.97
CA PRO A 42 9.52 -6.62 3.18
C PRO A 42 8.65 -5.86 4.21
N THR A 43 9.19 -4.78 4.78
CA THR A 43 8.46 -3.91 5.72
C THR A 43 7.18 -3.34 5.11
N MET A 44 7.21 -3.00 3.81
CA MET A 44 6.03 -2.57 3.05
C MET A 44 6.15 -2.97 1.58
N SER A 45 5.02 -3.18 0.91
CA SER A 45 4.97 -3.46 -0.52
C SER A 45 3.64 -3.04 -1.15
N GLN A 46 3.61 -2.93 -2.48
CA GLN A 46 2.38 -2.76 -3.22
C GLN A 46 1.65 -4.10 -3.33
N VAL A 47 0.41 -4.14 -2.87
CA VAL A 47 -0.49 -5.28 -2.97
C VAL A 47 -1.70 -4.90 -3.82
N THR A 48 -2.36 -5.89 -4.40
CA THR A 48 -3.65 -5.69 -5.04
C THR A 48 -4.77 -5.93 -4.04
N ASP A 49 -5.92 -5.30 -4.25
CA ASP A 49 -7.07 -5.41 -3.34
C ASP A 49 -7.54 -6.87 -3.16
N ILE A 50 -7.26 -7.73 -4.15
CA ILE A 50 -7.63 -9.14 -4.16
C ILE A 50 -6.82 -9.97 -3.14
N THR A 51 -5.55 -9.62 -2.88
CA THR A 51 -4.66 -10.43 -2.03
C THR A 51 -4.74 -10.07 -0.55
N VAL A 52 -5.22 -8.86 -0.22
CA VAL A 52 -5.30 -8.34 1.15
C VAL A 52 -6.09 -9.26 2.09
N PRO A 53 -7.29 -9.77 1.77
CA PRO A 53 -8.04 -10.64 2.67
C PRO A 53 -7.31 -11.93 3.05
N GLU A 54 -6.57 -12.53 2.10
CA GLU A 54 -5.78 -13.74 2.36
C GLU A 54 -4.64 -13.44 3.33
N TYR A 55 -3.96 -12.31 3.16
CA TYR A 55 -2.84 -11.92 4.03
C TYR A 55 -3.31 -11.63 5.45
N ILE A 56 -4.50 -11.03 5.61
CA ILE A 56 -5.13 -10.80 6.91
C ILE A 56 -5.48 -12.14 7.57
N LYS A 57 -6.12 -13.05 6.84
CA LYS A 57 -6.52 -14.38 7.36
C LYS A 57 -5.33 -15.18 7.88
N ASN A 58 -4.18 -15.09 7.20
CA ASN A 58 -2.95 -15.80 7.58
C ASN A 58 -2.07 -15.02 8.56
N GLY A 59 -2.47 -13.82 8.98
CA GLY A 59 -1.70 -13.00 9.92
C GLY A 59 -0.38 -12.47 9.34
N PHE A 60 -0.28 -12.31 8.01
CA PHE A 60 0.93 -11.85 7.34
C PHE A 60 1.11 -10.34 7.36
N ILE A 61 0.02 -9.58 7.56
CA ILE A 61 0.03 -8.13 7.63
C ILE A 61 -0.68 -7.65 8.89
N LEU A 62 -0.26 -6.49 9.38
CA LEU A 62 -0.85 -5.80 10.52
C LEU A 62 -1.82 -4.70 10.06
N PRO A 63 -2.82 -4.34 10.88
CA PRO A 63 -3.67 -3.19 10.58
C PRO A 63 -2.89 -1.88 10.72
N LEU A 64 -3.05 -0.98 9.76
CA LEU A 64 -2.44 0.35 9.77
C LEU A 64 -2.95 1.21 10.93
N ASP A 65 -4.15 0.93 11.46
CA ASP A 65 -4.68 1.62 12.65
C ASP A 65 -3.71 1.59 13.84
N ASN A 66 -2.86 0.56 13.92
CA ASN A 66 -1.92 0.41 15.02
C ASN A 66 -0.58 1.11 14.80
N VAL A 67 -0.23 1.44 13.55
CA VAL A 67 1.12 1.95 13.21
C VAL A 67 1.11 3.34 12.57
N ALA A 68 0.02 3.71 11.90
CA ALA A 68 -0.10 4.96 11.16
C ALA A 68 -1.20 5.89 11.71
N LEU A 69 -2.14 5.37 12.52
CA LEU A 69 -3.27 6.16 13.06
C LEU A 69 -3.18 6.39 14.58
N LYS A 70 -2.05 6.05 15.19
CA LYS A 70 -1.77 6.22 16.62
C LYS A 70 -0.36 6.79 16.82
N GLY A 71 -0.14 7.47 17.93
CA GLY A 71 1.14 8.11 18.26
C GLY A 71 1.19 9.60 17.88
N SER A 72 2.35 10.22 18.14
CA SER A 72 2.62 11.63 17.84
C SER A 72 2.67 11.91 16.34
N ASP A 73 3.16 10.95 15.56
CA ASP A 73 3.38 11.09 14.10
C ASP A 73 2.27 10.41 13.28
N LYS A 74 1.08 10.26 13.86
CA LYS A 74 -0.06 9.65 13.18
C LYS A 74 -0.58 10.53 12.05
N LEU A 75 -1.20 9.90 11.05
CA LEU A 75 -2.07 10.59 10.13
C LEU A 75 -3.21 11.26 10.91
N THR A 76 -3.40 12.54 10.64
CA THR A 76 -4.49 13.35 11.17
C THR A 76 -5.82 12.98 10.50
N ASP A 77 -6.93 13.25 11.18
CA ASP A 77 -8.26 13.07 10.59
C ASP A 77 -8.44 13.91 9.32
N LYS A 78 -7.76 15.06 9.23
CA LYS A 78 -7.72 15.92 8.06
C LYS A 78 -7.01 15.25 6.88
N GLU A 79 -5.82 14.68 7.10
CA GLU A 79 -5.09 13.94 6.06
C GLU A 79 -5.86 12.70 5.60
N LEU A 80 -6.53 12.01 6.52
CA LEU A 80 -7.42 10.91 6.17
C LEU A 80 -8.67 11.38 5.41
N ALA A 81 -9.19 12.57 5.69
CA ALA A 81 -10.32 13.16 4.97
C ALA A 81 -9.97 13.65 3.57
N ASP A 82 -8.69 13.93 3.32
CA ASP A 82 -8.19 14.36 2.01
C ASP A 82 -8.15 13.21 0.98
N ILE A 83 -8.20 11.96 1.44
CA ILE A 83 -8.36 10.79 0.57
C ILE A 83 -9.80 10.71 0.07
N TYR A 84 -10.00 10.66 -1.25
CA TYR A 84 -11.32 10.54 -1.88
C TYR A 84 -12.16 9.44 -1.20
N PRO A 85 -13.43 9.72 -0.80
CA PRO A 85 -14.20 8.84 0.07
C PRO A 85 -14.33 7.39 -0.43
N GLY A 86 -14.54 7.21 -1.74
CA GLY A 86 -14.65 5.87 -2.33
C GLY A 86 -13.35 5.07 -2.24
N ILE A 87 -12.20 5.73 -2.42
CA ILE A 87 -10.89 5.08 -2.27
C ILE A 87 -10.66 4.77 -0.80
N ARG A 88 -10.91 5.73 0.10
CA ARG A 88 -10.72 5.56 1.54
C ARG A 88 -11.53 4.40 2.12
N GLN A 89 -12.73 4.16 1.59
CA GLN A 89 -13.56 3.03 2.01
C GLN A 89 -12.96 1.69 1.56
N ASN A 90 -12.38 1.62 0.37
CA ASN A 90 -11.74 0.40 -0.16
C ASN A 90 -10.47 0.00 0.60
N LEU A 91 -9.84 0.93 1.33
CA LEU A 91 -8.67 0.63 2.18
C LEU A 91 -9.03 -0.16 3.46
N LYS A 92 -10.33 -0.26 3.77
CA LYS A 92 -10.82 -0.94 4.97
C LYS A 92 -11.17 -2.40 4.70
N TYR A 93 -10.76 -3.27 5.61
CA TYR A 93 -11.26 -4.63 5.72
C TYR A 93 -11.77 -4.87 7.14
N GLN A 94 -13.03 -5.31 7.26
CA GLN A 94 -13.69 -5.52 8.56
C GLN A 94 -13.57 -4.31 9.51
N GLY A 95 -13.72 -3.10 8.97
CA GLY A 95 -13.70 -1.84 9.74
C GLY A 95 -12.32 -1.28 10.06
N LYS A 96 -11.22 -1.97 9.73
CA LYS A 96 -9.84 -1.53 9.97
C LYS A 96 -9.11 -1.22 8.68
N TYR A 97 -8.18 -0.28 8.71
CA TYR A 97 -7.30 0.03 7.58
C TYR A 97 -6.17 -0.99 7.50
N TYR A 98 -5.93 -1.53 6.31
CA TYR A 98 -4.80 -2.45 6.05
C TYR A 98 -3.88 -1.97 4.94
N THR A 99 -4.35 -1.05 4.11
CA THR A 99 -3.60 -0.51 2.97
C THR A 99 -3.69 1.02 2.93
N MET A 100 -2.79 1.62 2.17
CA MET A 100 -2.76 3.04 1.87
C MET A 100 -2.82 3.23 0.34
N PRO A 101 -3.46 4.31 -0.16
CA PRO A 101 -3.62 4.50 -1.59
C PRO A 101 -2.27 4.88 -2.21
N PHE A 102 -1.91 4.22 -3.31
CA PHE A 102 -0.69 4.54 -4.05
C PHE A 102 -0.93 4.57 -5.57
N ALA A 103 -1.40 3.45 -6.13
CA ALA A 103 -1.74 3.33 -7.55
C ALA A 103 -3.19 2.84 -7.68
N THR A 104 -4.12 3.77 -7.60
CA THR A 104 -5.56 3.52 -7.80
C THR A 104 -5.99 3.94 -9.19
N GLY A 105 -7.03 3.32 -9.73
CA GLY A 105 -7.53 3.62 -11.06
C GLY A 105 -8.96 3.14 -11.24
N THR A 106 -9.62 3.68 -12.26
CA THR A 106 -10.95 3.25 -12.70
C THR A 106 -10.89 2.77 -14.14
N ARG A 107 -11.81 1.89 -14.53
CA ARG A 107 -11.94 1.48 -15.92
C ARG A 107 -12.57 2.63 -16.70
N ILE A 108 -11.91 3.04 -17.77
CA ILE A 108 -12.41 4.05 -18.71
C ILE A 108 -12.60 3.38 -20.06
N MET A 109 -13.76 3.61 -20.68
CA MET A 109 -14.00 3.19 -22.06
C MET A 109 -13.41 4.23 -23.00
N PHE A 110 -12.39 3.83 -23.74
CA PHE A 110 -11.89 4.60 -24.87
C PHE A 110 -12.67 4.18 -26.12
N TYR A 111 -13.14 5.15 -26.89
CA TYR A 111 -13.74 4.92 -28.20
C TYR A 111 -13.18 5.92 -29.20
N ASN A 112 -13.10 5.51 -30.47
CA ASN A 112 -12.78 6.43 -31.54
C ASN A 112 -14.06 7.19 -31.93
N LYS A 113 -14.02 8.53 -31.93
CA LYS A 113 -15.17 9.37 -32.29
C LYS A 113 -15.44 9.42 -33.79
N ASP A 114 -14.44 9.06 -34.60
CA ASP A 114 -14.49 9.14 -36.07
C ASP A 114 -14.98 7.84 -36.72
N ILE A 115 -15.29 6.82 -35.90
CA ILE A 115 -15.92 5.55 -36.32
C ILE A 115 -17.36 5.56 -35.81
#